data_AF-A0AAW1VBF3-F1
#
_entry.id   AF-A0AAW1VBF3-F1
#
_cell.length_a   1.000
_cell.length_b   1.000
_cell.length_c   1.000
_cell.angle_alpha   90.00
_cell.angle_beta   90.00
_cell.angle_gamma   90.00
#
_symmetry.space_group_name_H-M   'P 1'
#
loop_
_entity.id
_entity.type
_entity.pdbx_description
1 polymer ?
#
loop_
_entity_poly.entity_id
_entity_poly.type
_entity_poly.pdbx_seq_one_letter_code
_entity_poly.pdbx_strand_id
1 'polypeptide(L)' 'MKLIVIFFAFLCVLNYFAEAHLCLHGSAKQEGCQSCYCVSGVWNCIHTGCEDGNLMRYRKDGPA' A
#
# COMPACT_ATOMS: atom_id res chain seq x y z
N MET A 1 -24.36 2.96 25.72
CA MET A 1 -22.90 2.74 25.79
C MET A 1 -22.43 1.66 24.81
N LYS A 2 -22.95 0.43 24.88
CA LYS A 2 -22.59 -0.67 23.95
C LYS A 2 -22.78 -0.34 22.46
N LEU A 3 -23.88 0.34 22.09
CA LEU A 3 -24.17 0.73 20.71
C LEU A 3 -23.17 1.74 20.12
N ILE A 4 -22.68 2.65 20.96
CA ILE A 4 -21.72 3.70 20.58
C ILE A 4 -20.36 3.07 20.28
N VAL A 5 -19.93 2.11 21.10
CA VAL A 5 -18.67 1.38 20.91
C VAL A 5 -18.69 0.56 19.62
N ILE A 6 -19.81 -0.09 19.31
CA ILE A 6 -19.98 -0.86 18.07
C ILE A 6 -19.92 0.07 16.85
N PHE A 7 -20.55 1.24 16.91
CA PHE A 7 -20.52 2.23 15.82
C PHE A 7 -19.09 2.72 15.52
N PHE A 8 -18.31 3.05 16.55
CA PHE A 8 -16.92 3.45 16.37
C PHE A 8 -16.03 2.31 15.88
N ALA A 9 -16.25 1.08 16.35
CA ALA A 9 -15.55 -0.08 15.82
C ALA A 9 -15.88 -0.32 14.34
N PHE A 10 -17.14 -0.14 13.94
CA PHE A 10 -17.57 -0.29 12.55
C PHE A 10 -16.97 0.78 11.64
N LEU A 11 -16.97 2.05 12.08
CA LEU A 11 -16.30 3.14 11.36
C LEU A 11 -14.79 2.91 11.26
N CYS A 12 -14.15 2.42 12.32
CA CYS A 12 -12.73 2.07 12.29
C CYS A 12 -12.45 0.97 11.26
N VAL A 13 -13.23 -0.11 11.26
CA VAL A 13 -13.10 -1.22 10.29
C VAL A 13 -13.34 -0.76 8.85
N LEU A 14 -14.31 0.14 8.63
CA LEU A 14 -14.60 0.69 7.31
C LEU A 14 -13.49 1.65 6.80
N ASN A 15 -12.88 2.46 7.67
CA ASN A 15 -11.78 3.35 7.29
C ASN A 15 -10.47 2.59 7.10
N TYR A 16 -10.18 1.60 7.95
CA TYR A 16 -8.93 0.82 7.89
C TYR A 16 -8.76 0.05 6.58
N PHE A 17 -9.86 -0.33 5.93
CA PHE A 17 -9.80 -1.04 4.65
C PHE A 17 -9.41 -0.15 3.46
N ALA A 18 -9.52 1.17 3.59
CA ALA A 18 -9.30 2.12 2.50
C ALA A 18 -7.82 2.57 2.36
N GLU A 19 -6.99 2.41 3.39
CA GLU A 19 -5.71 3.14 3.47
C GLU A 19 -4.49 2.38 2.91
N ALA A 20 -4.57 1.08 2.63
CA ALA A 20 -3.33 0.29 2.61
C ALA A 20 -2.58 0.18 1.28
N HIS A 21 -3.19 0.38 0.11
CA HIS A 21 -2.52 -0.05 -1.13
C HIS A 21 -3.00 0.61 -2.43
N LEU A 22 -3.93 1.56 -2.34
CA LEU A 22 -4.52 2.20 -3.51
C LEU A 22 -3.60 3.30 -4.03
N CYS A 23 -3.45 3.36 -5.35
CA CYS A 23 -2.70 4.41 -6.04
C CYS A 23 -3.56 5.05 -7.13
N LEU A 24 -3.15 6.25 -7.57
CA LEU A 24 -3.84 6.94 -8.67
C LEU A 24 -3.40 6.34 -10.01
N HIS A 25 -4.34 5.88 -10.86
CA HIS A 25 -4.00 5.30 -12.16
C HIS A 25 -3.09 6.23 -12.98
N GLY A 26 -2.02 5.66 -13.55
CA GLY A 26 -1.03 6.43 -14.32
C GLY A 26 0.03 7.15 -13.46
N SER A 27 -0.10 7.14 -12.13
CA SER A 27 0.98 7.60 -11.26
C SER A 27 2.20 6.67 -11.35
N ALA A 28 3.37 7.27 -11.20
CA ALA A 28 4.66 6.56 -11.17
C ALA A 28 5.41 6.96 -9.90
N LYS A 29 6.13 6.01 -9.32
CA LYS A 29 7.03 6.25 -8.18
C LYS A 29 8.27 5.39 -8.31
N GLN A 30 9.31 5.73 -7.55
CA GLN A 30 10.49 4.90 -7.39
C GLN A 30 10.54 4.41 -5.94
N GLU A 31 10.52 3.09 -5.74
CA GLU A 31 10.68 2.46 -4.42
C GLU A 31 12.03 1.76 -4.35
N GLY A 32 12.99 2.43 -3.71
CA GLY A 32 14.38 2.00 -3.74
C GLY A 32 14.93 2.09 -5.16
N CYS A 33 15.38 0.95 -5.68
CA CYS A 33 15.89 0.83 -7.05
C CYS A 33 14.80 0.46 -8.08
N GLN A 34 13.58 0.14 -7.63
CA GLN A 34 12.51 -0.34 -8.50
C GLN A 34 11.65 0.82 -9.00
N SER A 35 11.33 0.79 -10.30
CA SER A 35 10.34 1.69 -10.90
C SER A 35 8.96 1.07 -10.79
N CYS A 36 8.00 1.82 -10.22
CA CYS A 36 6.64 1.36 -10.03
C CYS A 36 5.64 2.24 -10.76
N TYR A 37 4.64 1.62 -11.37
CA TYR A 37 3.55 2.26 -12.08
C TYR A 37 2.22 1.81 -11.50
N CYS A 38 1.29 2.75 -11.35
CA CYS A 38 -0.04 2.43 -10.88
C CYS A 38 -0.94 1.99 -12.03
N VAL A 39 -1.40 0.74 -11.97
CA VAL A 39 -2.34 0.17 -12.93
C VAL A 39 -3.57 -0.29 -12.17
N SER A 40 -4.74 0.18 -12.60
CA SER A 40 -6.04 -0.15 -11.98
C SER A 40 -6.09 0.03 -10.46
N GLY A 41 -5.42 1.06 -9.93
CA GLY A 41 -5.40 1.35 -8.50
C GLY A 41 -4.37 0.56 -7.69
N VAL A 42 -3.55 -0.27 -8.33
CA VAL A 42 -2.54 -1.11 -7.67
C VAL A 42 -1.15 -0.82 -8.22
N TRP A 43 -0.17 -0.73 -7.31
CA TRP A 43 1.24 -0.55 -7.68
C TRP A 43 1.81 -1.81 -8.36
N ASN A 44 2.33 -1.64 -9.57
CA ASN A 44 3.07 -2.65 -10.33
C ASN A 44 4.53 -2.19 -10.45
N CYS A 45 5.45 -2.91 -9.83
CA CYS A 45 6.87 -2.56 -9.79
C CYS A 45 7.69 -3.47 -10.72
N ILE A 46 8.61 -2.88 -11.47
CA ILE A 46 9.54 -3.60 -12.33
C ILE A 46 10.71 -4.05 -11.46
N HIS A 47 10.90 -5.36 -11.37
CA HIS A 47 12.05 -5.97 -10.71
C HIS A 47 13.22 -6.08 -11.69
N THR A 48 13.89 -4.98 -11.96
CA THR A 48 15.25 -5.03 -12.52
C THR A 48 16.20 -5.44 -11.40
N GLY A 49 17.13 -6.37 -11.68
CA GLY A 49 18.11 -6.83 -10.71
C GLY A 49 18.92 -5.63 -10.22
N CYS A 50 18.64 -5.17 -9.01
CA CYS A 50 19.39 -4.08 -8.40
C CYS A 50 20.76 -4.64 -8.03
N GLU A 51 21.82 -4.14 -8.67
CA GLU A 51 23.19 -4.59 -8.38
C GLU A 51 23.51 -4.29 -6.90
N ASP A 52 23.68 -5.39 -6.18
CA ASP A 52 24.27 -5.57 -4.85
C ASP A 52 23.85 -4.59 -3.74
N GLY A 53 22.92 -5.04 -2.89
CA GLY A 53 22.85 -4.66 -1.48
C GLY A 53 21.58 -3.92 -1.03
N ASN A 54 20.74 -3.43 -1.94
CA ASN A 54 19.49 -2.72 -1.59
C ASN A 54 18.21 -3.59 -1.78
N LEU A 55 18.35 -4.91 -1.68
CA LEU A 55 17.22 -5.82 -1.56
C LEU A 55 16.68 -5.77 -0.13
N MET A 56 15.94 -4.74 0.27
CA MET A 56 14.92 -4.82 1.32
C MET A 56 14.08 -3.52 1.39
N ARG A 57 13.27 -3.26 0.37
CA ARG A 57 11.96 -2.61 0.58
C ARG A 57 10.87 -3.31 -0.24
N TYR A 58 10.91 -4.64 -0.24
CA TYR A 58 9.71 -5.41 -0.48
C TYR A 58 8.80 -5.10 0.71
N ARG A 59 7.89 -4.13 0.58
CA ARG A 59 6.86 -3.89 1.60
C ARG A 59 5.96 -5.12 1.58
N LYS A 60 6.32 -6.11 2.41
CA LYS A 60 5.47 -7.23 2.84
C LYS A 60 4.39 -6.75 3.80
N ASP A 61 4.41 -5.49 4.17
CA ASP A 61 3.62 -4.94 5.24
C ASP A 61 2.40 -4.26 4.62
N GLY A 62 1.28 -4.97 4.73
CA GLY A 62 -0.03 -4.35 4.80
C GLY A 62 -0.09 -3.30 5.93
N PRO A 63 -1.28 -2.71 6.16
CA PRO A 63 -1.41 -1.42 6.83
C PRO A 63 -0.76 -1.39 8.22
N ALA A 64 -0.03 -0.29 8.49
CA ALA A 64 0.37 0.13 9.83
C ALA A 64 -0.84 0.59 10.65
#